data_AF-A0A3M1BI07-F1
#
_entry.id   AF-A0A3M1BI07-F1
#
_cell.length_a   1.000
_cell.length_b   1.000
_cell.length_c   1.000
_cell.angle_alpha   90.00
_cell.angle_beta   90.00
_cell.angle_gamma   90.00
#
_symmetry.space_group_name_H-M   'P 1'
#
loop_
_entity.id
_entity.type
_entity.pdbx_description
1 polymer ?
#
loop_
_entity_poly.entity_id
_entity_poly.type
_entity_poly.pdbx_seq_one_letter_code
_entity_poly.pdbx_strand_id
1 'polypeptide(L)'
;RYPFSRPAFLEPEMGEQTIAIDKTFRSLRHGRRYPGFQQALKNLHAASYRLILPRLLPLLDSNAEGVLGDFFVDFLRRKRYLDIPARQEDAEKWFFREVSHFILSRLRGPVN
;
A
#
# COMPACT_ATOMS: atom_id res chain seq x y z
N ARG A 1 -31.54 0.21 26.84
CA ARG A 1 -31.01 0.08 25.47
C ARG A 1 -30.19 1.33 25.19
N TYR A 2 -28.88 1.27 25.37
CA TYR A 2 -28.00 2.40 25.08
C TYR A 2 -27.94 2.62 23.56
N PRO A 3 -28.17 3.83 23.04
CA PRO A 3 -27.78 4.13 21.68
C PRO A 3 -26.25 4.21 21.66
N PHE A 4 -25.61 3.36 20.84
CA PHE A 4 -24.23 3.57 20.44
C PHE A 4 -24.19 4.86 19.60
N SER A 5 -24.07 6.01 20.27
CA SER A 5 -23.65 7.24 19.63
C SER A 5 -22.23 7.01 19.13
N ARG A 6 -22.10 6.74 17.83
CA ARG A 6 -20.83 6.69 17.12
C ARG A 6 -20.15 8.05 17.34
N PRO A 7 -18.95 8.11 17.96
CA PRO A 7 -18.33 9.39 18.25
C PRO A 7 -17.98 10.09 16.92
N ALA A 8 -18.56 11.27 16.70
CA ALA A 8 -18.45 12.09 15.49
C ALA A 8 -17.04 12.66 15.22
N PHE A 9 -16.02 12.22 15.97
CA PHE A 9 -14.65 12.72 15.90
C PHE A 9 -13.70 11.81 15.10
N LEU A 10 -14.19 10.70 14.54
CA LEU A 10 -13.39 9.69 13.82
C LEU A 10 -13.63 9.63 12.30
N GLU A 11 -14.51 10.46 11.72
CA GLU A 11 -15.04 10.20 10.37
C GLU A 11 -14.52 11.05 9.17
N PRO A 12 -13.82 12.20 9.28
CA PRO A 12 -13.31 12.87 8.07
C PRO A 12 -11.98 12.30 7.55
N GLU A 13 -11.06 11.91 8.44
CA GLU A 13 -9.70 11.51 8.06
C GLU A 13 -9.64 10.15 7.34
N MET A 14 -10.58 9.25 7.66
CA MET A 14 -10.65 7.92 7.04
C MET A 14 -11.27 8.00 5.63
N GLY A 15 -12.29 8.83 5.41
CA GLY A 15 -12.96 8.97 4.11
C GLY A 15 -12.05 9.56 3.02
N GLU A 16 -11.29 10.60 3.35
CA GLU A 16 -10.37 11.25 2.40
C GLU A 16 -9.19 10.34 2.02
N GLN A 17 -8.63 9.60 2.98
CA GLN A 17 -7.55 8.64 2.72
C GLN A 17 -8.02 7.49 1.83
N THR A 18 -9.25 7.01 2.04
CA THR A 18 -9.87 5.93 1.26
C THR A 18 -10.10 6.39 -0.19
N ILE A 19 -10.59 7.60 -0.42
CA ILE A 19 -10.76 8.19 -1.77
C ILE A 19 -9.40 8.42 -2.46
N ALA A 20 -8.39 8.88 -1.72
CA ALA A 20 -7.05 9.11 -2.25
C ALA A 20 -6.35 7.82 -2.70
N ILE A 21 -6.60 6.70 -2.01
CA ILE A 21 -6.08 5.38 -2.37
C ILE A 21 -6.78 4.82 -3.62
N ASP A 22 -8.11 4.97 -3.76
CA ASP A 22 -8.83 4.53 -4.97
C ASP A 22 -8.31 5.23 -6.24
N LYS A 23 -8.20 6.58 -6.18
CA LYS A 23 -7.68 7.38 -7.29
C LYS A 23 -6.25 6.98 -7.64
N THR A 24 -5.46 6.65 -6.62
CA THR A 24 -4.07 6.17 -6.77
C THR A 24 -4.03 4.84 -7.52
N PHE A 25 -4.77 3.83 -7.06
CA PHE A 25 -4.81 2.52 -7.69
C PHE A 25 -5.37 2.56 -9.11
N ARG A 26 -6.41 3.36 -9.35
CA ARG A 26 -6.96 3.57 -10.69
C ARG A 26 -5.90 4.12 -11.64
N SER A 27 -5.19 5.17 -11.23
CA SER A 27 -4.13 5.80 -12.03
C SER A 27 -2.96 4.85 -12.30
N LEU A 28 -2.61 4.00 -11.34
CA LEU A 28 -1.55 3.00 -11.48
C LEU A 28 -1.93 1.90 -12.49
N ARG A 29 -3.19 1.45 -12.49
CA ARG A 29 -3.68 0.40 -13.41
C ARG A 29 -3.63 0.80 -14.88
N HIS A 30 -3.80 2.10 -15.18
CA HIS A 30 -3.63 2.61 -16.54
C HIS A 30 -2.19 2.55 -17.06
N GLY A 31 -1.23 2.26 -16.16
CA GLY A 31 0.16 2.02 -16.49
C GLY A 31 1.01 3.28 -16.63
N ARG A 32 2.31 3.07 -16.86
CA ARG A 32 3.36 4.11 -16.78
C ARG A 32 3.15 5.33 -17.68
N ARG A 33 2.41 5.21 -18.78
CA ARG A 33 2.14 6.31 -19.72
C ARG A 33 0.97 7.20 -19.31
N TYR A 34 0.21 6.82 -18.28
CA TYR A 34 -0.90 7.61 -17.79
C TYR A 34 -0.38 8.90 -17.12
N PRO A 35 -0.90 10.10 -17.45
CA PRO A 35 -0.41 11.37 -16.89
C PRO A 35 -0.42 11.44 -15.35
N GLY A 36 -1.32 10.69 -14.69
CA GLY A 36 -1.38 10.61 -13.23
C GLY A 36 -0.50 9.52 -12.60
N PHE A 37 0.21 8.70 -13.39
CA PHE A 37 0.91 7.53 -12.88
C PHE A 37 2.01 7.87 -11.87
N GLN A 38 2.87 8.84 -12.21
CA GLN A 38 3.98 9.21 -11.32
C GLN A 38 3.48 9.80 -9.99
N GLN A 39 2.43 10.62 -10.04
CA GLN A 39 1.85 11.19 -8.82
C GLN A 39 1.18 10.11 -7.97
N ALA A 40 0.45 9.19 -8.61
CA ALA A 40 -0.17 8.06 -7.93
C ALA A 40 0.89 7.16 -7.25
N LEU A 41 2.00 6.87 -7.92
CA LEU A 41 3.10 6.11 -7.34
C LEU A 41 3.70 6.82 -6.11
N LYS A 42 3.92 8.14 -6.20
CA LYS A 42 4.41 8.95 -5.06
C LYS A 42 3.44 8.91 -3.89
N ASN A 43 2.13 9.03 -4.16
CA ASN A 43 1.09 8.95 -3.13
C ASN A 43 1.07 7.57 -2.46
N LEU A 44 1.15 6.49 -3.24
CA LEU A 44 1.19 5.11 -2.72
C LEU A 44 2.44 4.88 -1.87
N HIS A 45 3.59 5.39 -2.33
CA HIS A 45 4.85 5.33 -1.61
C HIS A 45 4.74 6.05 -0.26
N ALA A 46 4.29 7.31 -0.26
CA ALA A 46 4.10 8.08 0.97
C ALA A 46 3.11 7.42 1.93
N ALA A 47 2.00 6.88 1.44
CA ALA A 47 1.03 6.14 2.24
C ALA A 47 1.66 4.88 2.86
N SER A 48 2.47 4.15 2.09
CA SER A 48 3.16 2.94 2.58
C SER A 48 4.20 3.26 3.66
N TYR A 49 4.92 4.37 3.52
CA TYR A 49 5.85 4.84 4.56
C TYR A 49 5.14 5.27 5.84
N ARG A 50 3.92 5.82 5.74
CA ARG A 50 3.13 6.20 6.94
C ARG A 50 2.46 5.01 7.61
N LEU A 51 1.92 4.09 6.82
CA LEU A 51 1.04 3.02 7.33
C LEU A 51 1.78 1.70 7.52
N ILE A 52 2.70 1.35 6.64
CA ILE A 52 3.34 0.04 6.61
C ILE A 52 4.66 0.09 7.37
N LEU A 53 5.51 1.08 7.11
CA LEU A 53 6.85 1.16 7.73
C LEU A 53 6.85 1.06 9.27
N PRO A 54 5.95 1.72 10.04
CA PRO A 54 5.93 1.58 11.50
C PRO A 54 5.63 0.15 11.97
N ARG A 55 4.91 -0.64 11.15
CA ARG A 55 4.61 -2.05 11.41
C ARG A 55 5.77 -2.97 11.03
N LEU A 56 6.68 -2.51 10.17
CA LEU A 56 7.85 -3.26 9.73
C LEU A 56 9.08 -3.03 10.58
N LEU A 57 9.23 -1.83 11.16
CA LEU A 57 10.33 -1.50 12.08
C LEU A 57 10.55 -2.57 13.17
N PRO A 58 9.53 -3.07 13.90
CA PRO A 58 9.77 -4.11 14.91
C PRO A 58 10.12 -5.50 14.34
N LEU A 59 9.98 -5.73 13.03
CA LEU A 59 10.26 -7.01 12.38
C LEU A 59 11.60 -7.02 11.62
N LEU A 60 12.05 -5.84 11.18
CA LEU A 60 13.18 -5.66 10.26
C LEU A 60 14.20 -4.63 10.78
N ASP A 61 13.99 -4.10 11.98
CA ASP A 61 14.79 -3.07 12.64
C ASP A 61 15.20 -1.96 11.66
N SER A 62 16.50 -1.70 11.53
CA SER A 62 17.08 -0.65 10.70
C SER A 62 16.94 -0.87 9.19
N ASN A 63 16.53 -2.07 8.74
CA ASN A 63 16.40 -2.40 7.32
C ASN A 63 14.97 -2.26 6.78
N ALA A 64 14.00 -1.85 7.61
CA ALA A 64 12.60 -1.75 7.20
C ALA A 64 12.37 -0.82 6.00
N GLU A 65 13.08 0.32 5.95
CA GLU A 65 13.02 1.26 4.82
C GLU A 65 13.58 0.65 3.54
N GLY A 66 14.72 -0.04 3.62
CA GLY A 66 15.36 -0.70 2.49
C GLY A 66 14.45 -1.79 1.90
N VAL A 67 13.82 -2.60 2.76
CA VAL A 67 12.87 -3.63 2.32
C VAL A 67 11.63 -3.03 1.65
N LEU A 68 11.12 -1.91 2.18
CA LEU A 68 9.99 -1.22 1.56
C LEU A 68 10.36 -0.60 0.20
N GLY A 69 11.56 -0.01 0.08
CA GLY A 69 12.08 0.49 -1.19
C GLY A 69 12.26 -0.63 -2.22
N ASP A 70 12.84 -1.75 -1.81
CA ASP A 70 13.01 -2.95 -2.64
C ASP A 70 11.67 -3.50 -3.15
N PHE A 71 10.62 -3.47 -2.32
CA PHE A 71 9.26 -3.83 -2.73
C PHE A 71 8.80 -2.96 -3.89
N PHE A 72 8.95 -1.63 -3.81
CA PHE A 72 8.53 -0.73 -4.89
C PHE A 72 9.32 -0.94 -6.18
N VAL A 73 10.62 -1.23 -6.08
CA VAL A 73 11.45 -1.59 -7.24
C VAL A 73 10.91 -2.86 -7.90
N ASP A 74 10.63 -3.92 -7.15
CA ASP A 74 10.10 -5.17 -7.70
C ASP A 74 8.66 -5.00 -8.25
N PHE A 75 7.81 -4.27 -7.53
CA PHE A 75 6.45 -3.90 -7.93
C PHE A 75 6.42 -3.21 -9.30
N LEU A 76 7.34 -2.28 -9.51
CA LEU A 76 7.50 -1.58 -10.79
C LEU A 76 8.12 -2.46 -11.87
N ARG A 77 9.15 -3.26 -11.54
CA ARG A 77 9.87 -4.12 -12.48
C ARG A 77 8.96 -5.21 -13.05
N ARG A 78 8.19 -5.88 -12.18
CA ARG A 78 7.22 -6.93 -12.55
C ARG A 78 5.90 -6.39 -13.07
N LYS A 79 5.72 -5.07 -13.13
CA LYS A 79 4.49 -4.40 -13.55
C LYS A 79 3.25 -4.83 -12.76
N ARG A 80 3.42 -5.16 -11.46
CA ARG A 80 2.34 -5.59 -10.57
C ARG A 80 1.22 -4.54 -10.45
N TYR A 81 1.52 -3.27 -10.71
CA TYR A 81 0.51 -2.21 -10.80
C TYR A 81 -0.59 -2.45 -11.84
N LEU A 82 -0.37 -3.31 -12.84
CA LEU A 82 -1.40 -3.70 -13.81
C LEU A 82 -2.37 -4.74 -13.25
N ASP A 83 -1.94 -5.51 -12.24
CA ASP A 83 -2.70 -6.60 -11.63
C ASP A 83 -3.65 -6.10 -10.52
N ILE A 84 -3.64 -4.79 -10.23
CA ILE A 84 -4.45 -4.22 -9.14
C ILE A 84 -5.94 -4.44 -9.43
N PRO A 85 -6.71 -5.13 -8.55
CA PRO A 85 -8.15 -5.36 -8.72
C PRO A 85 -8.96 -4.07 -8.91
N ALA A 86 -10.00 -4.12 -9.76
CA ALA A 86 -10.83 -2.95 -10.08
C ALA A 86 -11.66 -2.42 -8.91
N ARG A 87 -12.10 -3.31 -8.03
CA ARG A 87 -12.84 -2.97 -6.81
C ARG A 87 -11.89 -2.46 -5.74
N GLN A 88 -12.25 -1.36 -5.11
CA GLN A 88 -11.41 -0.68 -4.13
C GLN A 88 -11.00 -1.58 -2.96
N GLU A 89 -11.97 -2.22 -2.29
CA GLU A 89 -11.67 -3.08 -1.14
C GLU A 89 -10.73 -4.24 -1.53
N ASP A 90 -10.90 -4.77 -2.74
CA ASP A 90 -10.06 -5.85 -3.26
C ASP A 90 -8.66 -5.33 -3.60
N ALA A 91 -8.54 -4.10 -4.10
CA ALA A 91 -7.27 -3.46 -4.43
C ALA A 91 -6.41 -3.23 -3.19
N GLU A 92 -7.00 -2.73 -2.11
CA GLU A 92 -6.32 -2.54 -0.83
C GLU A 92 -5.88 -3.87 -0.23
N LYS A 93 -6.80 -4.84 -0.11
CA LYS A 93 -6.48 -6.18 0.40
C LYS A 93 -5.39 -6.86 -0.43
N TRP A 94 -5.48 -6.76 -1.75
CA TRP A 94 -4.48 -7.29 -2.67
C TRP A 94 -3.12 -6.62 -2.44
N PHE A 95 -3.06 -5.29 -2.36
CA PHE A 95 -1.81 -4.56 -2.17
C PHE A 95 -1.14 -4.91 -0.84
N PHE A 96 -1.90 -4.92 0.26
CA PHE A 96 -1.38 -5.35 1.56
C PHE A 96 -0.84 -6.78 1.51
N ARG A 97 -1.56 -7.70 0.86
CA ARG A 97 -1.09 -9.08 0.68
C ARG A 97 0.23 -9.14 -0.10
N GLU A 98 0.37 -8.36 -1.17
CA GLU A 98 1.61 -8.31 -1.97
C GLU A 98 2.80 -7.83 -1.14
N VAL A 99 2.61 -6.74 -0.39
CA VAL A 99 3.63 -6.20 0.51
C VAL A 99 4.01 -7.22 1.59
N SER A 100 3.01 -7.83 2.25
CA SER A 100 3.24 -8.85 3.27
C SER A 100 3.97 -10.07 2.72
N HIS A 101 3.58 -10.58 1.54
CA HIS A 101 4.26 -11.70 0.88
C HIS A 101 5.73 -11.36 0.56
N PHE A 102 5.98 -10.17 0.03
CA PHE A 102 7.34 -9.72 -0.26
C PHE A 102 8.20 -9.67 1.00
N ILE A 103 7.65 -9.13 2.09
CA ILE A 103 8.36 -8.97 3.35
C ILE A 103 8.62 -10.32 4.02
N LEU A 104 7.63 -11.21 4.06
CA LEU A 104 7.80 -12.57 4.56
C LEU A 104 8.83 -13.34 3.72
N SER A 105 8.87 -13.13 2.40
CA SER A 105 9.91 -13.71 1.55
C SER A 105 11.30 -13.19 1.86
N ARG A 106 11.44 -11.94 2.32
CA ARG A 106 12.74 -11.38 2.75
C ARG A 106 13.14 -11.88 4.13
N LEU A 107 12.18 -12.01 5.06
CA LEU A 107 12.40 -12.54 6.41
C LEU A 107 12.79 -14.02 6.42
N ARG A 108 12.23 -14.83 5.50
CA ARG A 108 12.53 -16.27 5.42
C ARG A 108 13.93 -16.58 4.87
N GLY A 109 14.68 -15.59 4.38
CA GLY A 109 15.94 -15.81 3.67
C GLY A 109 15.78 -16.63 2.40
N PRO A 110 16.82 -16.77 1.55
CA PRO A 110 16.84 -17.84 0.56
C PRO A 110 16.75 -19.17 1.32
N VAL A 111 15.80 -20.03 0.95
CA VAL A 111 15.88 -21.45 1.31
C VAL A 111 17.15 -21.97 0.65
N ASN A 112 18.19 -22.20 1.45
CA ASN A 112 19.37 -22.96 1.04
C ASN A 112 18.96 -24.39 0.71
#